data_AF-A0A0N4VZR0-F1
#
_entry.id   AF-A0A0N4VZR0-F1
#
_cell.length_a   1.000
_cell.length_b   1.000
_cell.length_c   1.000
_cell.angle_alpha   90.00
_cell.angle_beta   90.00
_cell.angle_gamma   90.00
#
_symmetry.space_group_name_H-M   'P 1'
#
loop_
_entity.id
_entity.type
_entity.pdbx_description
1 polymer ?
#
loop_
_entity_poly.entity_id
_entity_poly.type
_entity_poly.pdbx_seq_one_letter_code
_entity_poly.pdbx_strand_id
1 'polypeptide(L)' 'MFIGTDECPIDFLPEMQFCAAQGMDHRKCCASSGVSGSSAGEKCLTFCDQRPDHYTPIDYSYAPCYDR' A
#
# COMPACT_ATOMS: atom_id res chain seq x y z
N MET A 1 -6.13 -6.45 -10.60
CA MET A 1 -4.90 -5.65 -10.85
C MET A 1 -3.79 -6.66 -11.09
N PHE A 2 -3.16 -6.70 -12.27
CA PHE A 2 -2.06 -7.64 -12.52
C PHE A 2 -0.76 -6.84 -12.56
N ILE A 3 0.00 -6.92 -11.46
CA ILE A 3 1.26 -6.20 -11.30
C ILE A 3 2.23 -6.69 -12.39
N GLY A 4 2.49 -5.81 -13.36
CA GLY A 4 3.33 -6.10 -14.54
C GLY A 4 2.63 -5.95 -15.89
N THR A 5 1.29 -5.90 -15.95
CA THR A 5 0.54 -5.58 -17.19
C THR A 5 -0.11 -4.21 -17.16
N ASP A 6 -0.24 -3.60 -15.98
CA ASP A 6 -0.76 -2.23 -15.81
C ASP A 6 0.25 -1.20 -16.34
N GLU A 7 -0.23 -0.13 -16.97
CA GLU A 7 0.60 0.92 -17.58
C GLU A 7 1.47 1.69 -16.56
N CYS A 8 1.20 1.54 -15.26
CA CYS A 8 1.89 2.21 -14.17
C CYS A 8 2.94 1.29 -13.52
N PRO A 9 4.25 1.59 -13.65
CA PRO A 9 5.31 0.85 -12.96
C PRO A 9 5.13 0.85 -11.44
N ILE A 10 5.55 -0.25 -10.79
CA ILE A 10 5.47 -0.40 -9.32
C ILE A 10 6.27 0.67 -8.57
N ASP A 11 7.28 1.27 -9.21
CA ASP A 11 8.12 2.32 -8.63
C ASP A 11 7.33 3.61 -8.31
N PHE A 12 6.19 3.84 -8.97
CA PHE A 12 5.31 4.99 -8.71
C PHE A 12 4.24 4.72 -7.65
N LEU A 13 4.08 3.46 -7.23
CA LEU A 13 3.10 3.07 -6.23
C LEU A 13 3.26 3.85 -4.91
N PRO A 14 4.48 4.06 -4.35
CA PRO A 14 4.66 4.85 -3.13
C PRO A 14 4.08 6.27 -3.27
N GLU A 15 4.31 6.94 -4.40
CA GLU A 15 3.81 8.29 -4.64
C GLU A 15 2.28 8.32 -4.76
N MET A 16 1.70 7.36 -5.49
CA MET A 16 0.24 7.24 -5.61
C MET A 16 -0.43 7.00 -4.25
N GLN A 17 0.11 6.11 -3.43
CA GLN A 17 -0.42 5.83 -2.10
C GLN A 17 -0.26 7.04 -1.17
N PHE A 18 0.87 7.73 -1.24
CA PHE A 18 1.10 8.98 -0.51
C PHE A 18 0.06 10.04 -0.86
N CYS A 19 -0.21 10.26 -2.14
CA CYS A 19 -1.24 11.18 -2.60
C CYS A 19 -2.63 10.76 -2.11
N ALA A 20 -2.98 9.47 -2.20
CA ALA A 20 -4.27 8.95 -1.76
C ALA A 20 -4.50 9.15 -0.25
N ALA A 21 -3.46 8.95 0.55
CA ALA A 21 -3.51 9.09 2.01
C ALA A 21 -3.20 10.52 2.50
N GLN A 22 -2.97 11.48 1.60
CA GLN A 22 -2.77 12.91 1.92
C GLN A 22 -1.70 13.15 3.00
N GLY A 23 -0.67 12.32 3.06
CA GLY A 23 0.39 12.46 4.06
C GLY A 23 0.01 12.09 5.49
N MET A 24 -1.05 11.29 5.73
CA MET A 24 -1.53 10.97 7.08
C MET A 24 -1.49 9.47 7.40
N ASP A 25 -1.52 9.14 8.70
CA ASP A 25 -1.63 7.76 9.19
C ASP A 25 -3.09 7.31 9.30
N HIS A 26 -3.47 6.37 8.46
CA HIS A 26 -4.79 5.76 8.35
C HIS A 26 -4.84 4.32 8.88
N ARG A 27 -3.78 3.82 9.54
CA ARG A 27 -3.69 2.40 9.94
C ARG A 27 -4.90 1.91 10.73
N LYS A 28 -5.46 2.75 11.61
CA LYS A 28 -6.68 2.41 12.36
C LYS A 28 -7.88 2.15 11.44
N CYS A 29 -8.11 3.01 10.45
CA CYS A 29 -9.19 2.87 9.47
C CYS A 29 -8.99 1.63 8.58
N CYS A 30 -7.75 1.41 8.14
CA CYS A 30 -7.40 0.24 7.34
C CYS A 30 -7.57 -1.08 8.11
N ALA A 31 -7.14 -1.12 9.37
CA ALA A 31 -7.33 -2.28 10.24
C ALA A 31 -8.82 -2.58 10.44
N SER A 32 -9.66 -1.56 10.68
CA SER A 32 -11.12 -1.74 10.79
C SER A 32 -11.77 -2.17 9.46
N SER A 33 -11.16 -1.83 8.32
CA SER A 33 -11.63 -2.22 7.00
C SER A 33 -11.14 -3.60 6.55
N GLY A 34 -10.34 -4.28 7.38
CA GLY A 34 -9.83 -5.62 7.11
C GLY A 34 -8.64 -5.68 6.14
N VAL A 35 -7.91 -4.57 5.94
CA VAL A 35 -6.73 -4.53 5.05
C VAL A 35 -5.64 -5.50 5.51
N SER A 36 -5.50 -5.72 6.82
CA SER A 36 -4.57 -6.71 7.36
C SER A 36 -5.05 -8.16 7.23
N GLY A 37 -6.26 -8.40 6.72
CA GLY A 37 -6.80 -9.74 6.46
C GLY A 37 -6.35 -10.36 5.13
N SER A 38 -5.55 -9.65 4.34
CA SER A 38 -4.98 -10.19 3.09
C SER A 38 -3.95 -11.30 3.36
N SER A 39 -3.55 -12.04 2.33
CA SER A 39 -2.47 -13.04 2.42
C SER A 39 -1.10 -12.44 2.78
N ALA A 40 -0.92 -11.13 2.60
CA ALA A 40 0.25 -10.39 3.04
C ALA A 40 0.12 -9.82 4.48
N GLY A 41 -1.03 -10.00 5.14
CA GLY A 41 -1.22 -9.64 6.54
C GLY A 41 -1.06 -8.15 6.83
N GLU A 42 -0.47 -7.85 7.99
CA GLU A 42 -0.17 -6.48 8.46
C GLU A 42 0.75 -5.69 7.51
N LYS A 43 1.46 -6.37 6.60
CA LYS A 43 2.34 -5.72 5.62
C LYS A 43 1.59 -4.73 4.73
N CYS A 44 0.32 -4.98 4.44
CA CYS A 44 -0.49 -4.07 3.63
C CYS A 44 -0.87 -2.79 4.38
N LEU A 45 -0.75 -2.76 5.72
CA LEU A 45 -0.97 -1.53 6.48
C LEU A 45 0.15 -0.49 6.26
N THR A 46 1.28 -0.87 5.67
CA THR A 46 2.31 0.09 5.25
C THR A 46 1.74 1.13 4.28
N PHE A 47 0.80 0.74 3.41
CA PHE A 47 0.13 1.66 2.48
C PHE A 47 -0.81 2.63 3.17
N CYS A 48 -1.17 2.35 4.41
CA CYS A 48 -2.06 3.19 5.21
C CYS A 48 -1.29 4.19 6.07
N ASP A 49 0.01 3.99 6.31
CA ASP A 49 0.87 4.97 6.95
C ASP A 49 1.72 5.65 5.89
N GLN A 50 1.27 6.81 5.42
CA GLN A 50 1.96 7.58 4.40
C GLN A 50 2.41 8.94 4.94
N ARG A 51 2.77 9.02 6.22
CA ARG A 51 3.30 10.25 6.80
C ARG A 51 4.55 10.69 6.03
N PRO A 52 4.77 12.01 5.87
CA PRO A 52 6.04 12.53 5.35
C PRO A 52 7.22 11.90 6.09
N ASP A 53 8.33 11.70 5.38
CA ASP A 53 9.57 11.10 5.89
C ASP A 53 9.53 9.59 6.20
N HIS A 54 8.38 8.92 6.01
CA HIS A 54 8.26 7.48 6.15
C HIS A 54 8.22 6.78 4.78
N TYR A 55 9.36 6.78 4.09
CA TYR A 55 9.48 6.10 2.79
C TYR A 55 9.57 4.58 2.98
N THR A 56 8.63 3.85 2.38
CA THR A 56 8.69 2.39 2.33
C THR A 56 9.07 1.96 0.91
N PRO A 57 10.23 1.31 0.71
CA PRO A 57 10.57 0.71 -0.58
C PRO A 57 9.54 -0.37 -0.92
N ILE A 58 8.82 -0.19 -2.02
CA ILE A 58 7.82 -1.16 -2.47
C ILE A 58 8.45 -2.06 -3.51
N ASP A 59 8.34 -3.36 -3.28
CA ASP A 59 8.79 -4.40 -4.20
C ASP A 59 7.67 -5.44 -4.44
N TYR A 60 7.96 -6.47 -5.24
CA TYR A 60 6.98 -7.51 -5.59
C TYR A 60 6.43 -8.30 -4.40
N SER A 61 7.09 -8.28 -3.25
CA SER A 61 6.58 -8.94 -2.04
C SER A 61 5.37 -8.23 -1.43
N TYR A 62 4.98 -7.06 -1.95
CA TYR A 62 3.73 -6.35 -1.65
C TYR A 62 2.60 -6.68 -2.63
N ALA A 63 2.86 -7.44 -3.70
CA ALA A 63 1.85 -7.81 -4.68
C ALA A 63 0.56 -8.42 -4.08
N PRO A 64 0.63 -9.30 -3.07
CA PRO A 64 -0.58 -9.90 -2.50
C PRO A 64 -1.52 -8.91 -1.79
N CYS A 65 -1.09 -7.67 -1.54
CA CYS A 65 -1.96 -6.61 -1.04
C CYS A 65 -2.99 -6.12 -2.08
N TYR A 66 -2.77 -6.41 -3.37
CA TYR A 66 -3.59 -5.95 -4.48
C TYR A 66 -4.40 -7.08 -5.17
N ASP A 67 -4.24 -8.32 -4.71
CA ASP A 67 -4.88 -9.52 -5.29
C ASP A 67 -6.36 -9.72 -4.88
N ARG A 68 -7.04 -8.66 -4.41
CA ARG A 68 -8.41 -8.74 -3.91
C ARG A 68 -9.46 -8.47 -4.99
#